data_AF-A0A6N6KEU8-F1
#
_entry.id   AF-A0A6N6KEU8-F1
#
_cell.length_a   1.000
_cell.length_b   1.000
_cell.length_c   1.000
_cell.angle_alpha   90.00
_cell.angle_beta   90.00
_cell.angle_gamma   90.00
#
_symmetry.space_group_name_H-M   'P 1'
#
loop_
_entity.id
_entity.type
_entity.pdbx_description
1 polymer ?
#
loop_
_entity_poly.entity_id
_entity_poly.type
_entity_poly.pdbx_seq_one_letter_code
_entity_poly.pdbx_strand_id
1 'polypeptide(L)'
;MAQSLFEYEAEFIKNLKSTTGKDFQEWLDLIEASKLTDKSAICNWLKKEFKIDYSPAYKLSNLFLEDQKLNAPKVLFSGNLRSGTVEYESKEGSFKMISEMGAYDVLAIIDVPTEDRWESVTNLPLEKRESILHYIGQKTVEKQTMGSGSYEIKSNCIKIKS
;
A
#
# COMPACT_ATOMS: atom_id res chain seq x y z
N MET A 1 5.66 27.27 24.87
CA MET A 1 6.06 25.87 24.63
C MET A 1 5.32 25.40 23.39
N ALA A 2 6.04 24.95 22.35
CA ALA A 2 5.40 24.46 21.14
C ALA A 2 4.79 23.08 21.45
N GLN A 3 3.47 22.92 21.28
CA GLN A 3 2.86 21.59 21.22
C GLN A 3 3.53 20.79 20.12
N SER A 4 3.81 19.52 20.36
CA SER A 4 4.40 18.65 19.36
C SER A 4 3.44 18.46 18.18
N LEU A 5 3.97 18.23 16.98
CA LEU A 5 3.17 18.03 15.75
C LEU A 5 2.10 16.93 15.94
N PHE A 6 2.45 15.86 16.66
CA PHE A 6 1.54 14.77 17.01
C PHE A 6 0.38 15.19 17.91
N GLU A 7 0.62 16.04 18.91
CA GLU A 7 -0.44 16.55 19.79
C GLU A 7 -1.42 17.44 19.01
N TYR A 8 -0.89 18.24 18.09
CA TYR A 8 -1.69 19.12 17.24
C TYR A 8 -2.56 18.36 16.23
N GLU A 9 -2.04 17.28 15.63
CA GLU A 9 -2.81 16.39 14.75
C GLU A 9 -3.89 15.63 15.51
N ALA A 10 -3.56 15.11 16.70
CA ALA A 10 -4.52 14.43 17.55
C ALA A 10 -5.66 15.36 18.00
N GLU A 11 -5.34 16.61 18.36
CA GLU A 11 -6.33 17.62 18.73
C GLU A 11 -7.22 18.00 17.54
N PHE A 12 -6.64 18.11 16.33
CA PHE A 12 -7.41 18.34 15.11
C PHE A 12 -8.39 17.19 14.83
N ILE A 13 -7.93 15.94 14.88
CA ILE A 13 -8.77 14.75 14.67
C ILE A 13 -9.91 14.69 15.69
N LYS A 14 -9.61 14.97 16.96
CA LYS A 14 -10.60 14.98 18.04
C LYS A 14 -11.71 16.02 17.81
N ASN A 15 -11.37 17.18 17.28
CA ASN A 15 -12.29 18.29 17.04
C ASN A 15 -12.87 18.30 15.61
N LEU A 16 -12.53 17.32 14.77
CA LEU A 16 -12.89 17.28 13.36
C LEU A 16 -14.41 17.17 13.15
N LYS A 17 -15.05 16.29 13.91
CA LYS A 17 -16.51 16.09 13.84
C LYS A 17 -17.29 17.33 14.26
N SER A 18 -16.85 18.02 15.31
CA SER A 18 -17.49 19.27 15.76
C SER A 18 -17.29 20.43 14.79
N THR A 19 -16.20 20.43 14.02
CA THR A 19 -15.85 21.53 13.10
C THR A 19 -16.34 21.32 11.67
N THR A 20 -16.44 20.07 11.23
CA THR A 20 -16.76 19.72 9.83
C THR A 20 -18.01 18.86 9.68
N GLY A 21 -18.60 18.39 10.78
CA GLY A 21 -19.77 17.52 10.79
C GLY A 21 -19.48 16.05 10.50
N LYS A 22 -18.22 15.69 10.22
CA LYS A 22 -17.78 14.31 9.93
C LYS A 22 -16.53 13.96 10.73
N ASP A 23 -16.43 12.71 11.17
CA ASP A 23 -15.20 12.22 11.76
C ASP A 23 -14.13 11.93 10.71
N PHE A 24 -12.96 11.49 11.19
CA PHE A 24 -11.80 11.29 10.33
C PHE A 24 -12.02 10.17 9.32
N GLN A 25 -12.61 9.04 9.74
CA GLN A 25 -12.82 7.91 8.84
C GLN A 25 -13.86 8.27 7.76
N GLU A 26 -14.93 8.95 8.13
CA GLU A 26 -15.92 9.45 7.17
C GLU A 26 -15.29 10.37 6.11
N TRP A 27 -14.30 11.19 6.49
CA TRP A 27 -13.56 12.01 5.53
C TRP A 27 -12.62 11.20 4.65
N LEU A 28 -11.90 10.23 5.21
CA LEU A 28 -11.03 9.35 4.42
C LEU A 28 -11.84 8.63 3.34
N ASP A 29 -12.98 8.04 3.70
CA ASP A 29 -13.85 7.31 2.77
C ASP A 29 -14.40 8.22 1.66
N LEU A 30 -14.76 9.46 1.99
CA LEU A 30 -15.22 10.45 1.00
C LEU A 30 -14.12 10.89 0.05
N ILE A 31 -12.92 11.17 0.58
CA ILE A 31 -11.77 11.56 -0.26
C ILE A 31 -11.37 10.38 -1.15
N GLU A 32 -11.36 9.16 -0.63
CA GLU A 32 -11.09 7.94 -1.40
C GLU A 32 -12.10 7.76 -2.55
N ALA A 33 -13.40 7.93 -2.27
CA ALA A 33 -14.46 7.87 -3.27
C ALA A 33 -14.32 8.93 -4.38
N SER A 34 -13.67 10.07 -4.10
CA SER A 34 -13.40 11.11 -5.09
C SER A 34 -12.33 10.72 -6.13
N LYS A 35 -11.52 9.68 -5.83
CA LYS A 35 -10.36 9.23 -6.63
C LYS A 35 -9.27 10.28 -6.84
N LEU A 36 -9.27 11.35 -6.06
CA LEU A 36 -8.25 12.38 -6.11
C LEU A 36 -6.98 11.92 -5.39
N THR A 37 -5.84 12.00 -6.08
CA THR A 37 -4.55 11.53 -5.56
C THR A 37 -3.57 12.67 -5.29
N ASP A 38 -3.94 13.90 -5.62
CA ASP A 38 -3.11 15.09 -5.42
C ASP A 38 -3.63 15.95 -4.25
N LYS A 39 -2.71 16.41 -3.40
CA LYS A 39 -3.03 17.22 -2.23
C LYS A 39 -3.83 18.48 -2.58
N SER A 40 -3.41 19.20 -3.61
CA SER A 40 -4.02 20.46 -4.00
C SER A 40 -5.41 20.23 -4.60
N ALA A 41 -5.56 19.15 -5.37
CA ALA A 41 -6.85 18.71 -5.90
C ALA A 41 -7.83 18.35 -4.78
N ILE A 42 -7.41 17.55 -3.79
CA ILE A 42 -8.23 17.17 -2.63
C ILE A 42 -8.63 18.43 -1.84
N CYS A 43 -7.67 19.31 -1.53
CA CYS A 43 -7.93 20.53 -0.77
C CYS A 43 -8.94 21.44 -1.48
N ASN A 44 -8.78 21.65 -2.79
CA ASN A 44 -9.71 22.46 -3.57
C ASN A 44 -11.10 21.83 -3.68
N TRP A 45 -11.16 20.50 -3.79
CA TRP A 45 -12.42 19.76 -3.81
C TRP A 45 -13.17 19.88 -2.48
N LEU A 46 -12.49 19.67 -1.34
CA LEU A 46 -13.06 19.84 0.00
C LEU A 46 -13.62 21.26 0.21
N LYS A 47 -12.89 22.28 -0.23
CA LYS A 47 -13.35 23.68 -0.17
C LYS A 47 -14.58 23.93 -1.04
N LYS A 48 -14.59 23.37 -2.25
CA LYS A 48 -15.64 23.66 -3.24
C LYS A 48 -16.94 22.92 -2.93
N GLU A 49 -16.86 21.62 -2.69
CA GLU A 49 -18.02 20.73 -2.54
C GLU A 49 -18.57 20.74 -1.12
N PHE A 50 -17.69 20.79 -0.10
CA PHE A 50 -18.09 20.72 1.31
C PHE A 50 -17.99 22.05 2.06
N LYS A 51 -17.60 23.13 1.38
CA LYS A 51 -17.45 24.49 1.95
C LYS A 51 -16.57 24.54 3.20
N ILE A 52 -15.57 23.66 3.26
CA ILE A 52 -14.59 23.62 4.35
C ILE A 52 -13.57 24.74 4.17
N ASP A 53 -13.20 25.42 5.25
CA ASP A 53 -12.15 26.44 5.23
C ASP A 53 -10.79 25.86 4.80
N TYR A 54 -9.90 26.73 4.29
CA TYR A 54 -8.61 26.30 3.76
C TYR A 54 -7.76 25.49 4.76
N SER A 55 -7.68 25.92 6.02
CA SER A 55 -6.86 25.25 7.05
C SER A 55 -7.30 23.79 7.31
N PRO A 56 -8.57 23.51 7.66
CA PRO A 56 -9.04 22.13 7.82
C PRO A 56 -8.98 21.31 6.52
N ALA A 57 -9.29 21.90 5.36
CA ALA A 57 -9.20 21.21 4.07
C ALA A 57 -7.75 20.79 3.73
N TYR A 58 -6.78 21.68 3.96
CA TYR A 58 -5.37 21.40 3.75
C TYR A 58 -4.86 20.29 4.67
N LYS A 59 -5.23 20.34 5.96
CA LYS A 59 -4.87 19.30 6.93
C LYS A 59 -5.46 17.94 6.57
N LEU A 60 -6.75 17.88 6.24
CA LEU A 60 -7.40 16.65 5.79
C LEU A 60 -6.70 16.06 4.56
N SER A 61 -6.33 16.92 3.61
CA SER A 61 -5.61 16.49 2.41
C SER A 61 -4.23 15.90 2.72
N ASN A 62 -3.49 16.50 3.66
CA ASN A 62 -2.22 15.95 4.13
C ASN A 62 -2.41 14.61 4.85
N LEU A 63 -3.29 14.58 5.86
CA LEU A 63 -3.54 13.39 6.67
C LEU A 63 -4.02 12.21 5.82
N PHE A 64 -4.88 12.47 4.83
CA PHE A 64 -5.30 11.44 3.88
C PHE A 64 -4.11 10.85 3.11
N LEU A 65 -3.24 11.70 2.55
CA LEU A 65 -2.08 11.20 1.79
C LEU A 65 -1.04 10.50 2.67
N GLU A 66 -0.88 10.95 3.91
CA GLU A 66 -0.02 10.29 4.89
C GLU A 66 -0.58 8.93 5.30
N ASP A 67 -1.90 8.83 5.56
CA ASP A 67 -2.59 7.57 5.83
C ASP A 67 -2.43 6.61 4.65
N GLN A 68 -2.69 7.07 3.42
CA GLN A 68 -2.49 6.29 2.20
C GLN A 68 -1.05 5.80 2.06
N LYS A 69 -0.06 6.64 2.40
CA LYS A 69 1.36 6.26 2.34
C LYS A 69 1.73 5.24 3.42
N LEU A 70 1.20 5.39 4.64
CA LEU A 70 1.47 4.49 5.76
C LEU A 70 0.85 3.11 5.52
N ASN A 71 -0.39 3.10 4.99
CA ASN A 71 -1.21 1.93 4.70
C ASN A 71 -0.99 1.35 3.30
N ALA A 72 -0.15 1.98 2.48
CA ALA A 72 0.20 1.47 1.15
C ALA A 72 0.80 0.06 1.28
N PRO A 73 0.48 -0.86 0.37
CA PRO A 73 1.06 -2.18 0.36
C PRO A 73 2.60 -2.14 0.31
N LYS A 74 3.27 -3.04 1.02
CA LYS A 74 4.73 -3.13 1.10
C LYS A 74 5.17 -4.54 0.72
N VAL A 75 6.37 -4.62 0.16
CA VAL A 75 7.07 -5.88 -0.10
C VAL A 75 8.43 -5.79 0.59
N LEU A 76 8.64 -6.67 1.57
CA LEU A 76 9.87 -6.75 2.34
C LEU A 76 10.65 -7.99 1.91
N PHE A 77 11.98 -7.85 1.91
CA PHE A 77 12.90 -8.91 1.49
C PHE A 77 13.87 -9.18 2.63
N SER A 78 14.03 -10.46 2.97
CA SER A 78 15.02 -10.92 3.93
C SER A 78 15.65 -12.22 3.45
N GLY A 79 16.84 -12.55 3.95
CA GLY A 79 17.55 -13.78 3.58
C GLY A 79 18.94 -13.51 3.02
N ASN A 80 19.40 -14.44 2.18
CA ASN A 80 20.73 -14.41 1.58
C ASN A 80 20.64 -14.65 0.05
N LEU A 81 21.80 -14.78 -0.60
CA LEU A 81 21.90 -14.94 -2.06
C LEU A 81 21.28 -16.24 -2.61
N ARG A 82 21.02 -17.24 -1.77
CA ARG A 82 20.51 -18.56 -2.18
C ARG A 82 19.05 -18.79 -1.82
N SER A 83 18.62 -18.27 -0.68
CA SER A 83 17.27 -18.42 -0.17
C SER A 83 16.86 -17.21 0.64
N GLY A 84 15.58 -16.86 0.59
CA GLY A 84 15.04 -15.73 1.31
C GLY A 84 13.54 -15.85 1.56
N THR A 85 13.00 -14.77 2.08
CA THR A 85 11.58 -14.60 2.34
C THR A 85 11.14 -13.27 1.77
N VAL A 86 10.07 -13.32 0.97
CA VAL A 86 9.34 -12.16 0.47
C VAL A 86 8.08 -12.04 1.29
N GLU A 87 7.90 -10.91 1.97
CA GLU A 87 6.73 -10.65 2.80
C GLU A 87 5.90 -9.53 2.15
N TYR A 88 4.64 -9.83 1.88
CA TYR A 88 3.66 -8.84 1.46
C TYR A 88 2.88 -8.36 2.68
N GLU A 89 2.72 -7.05 2.80
CA GLU A 89 1.96 -6.41 3.87
C GLU A 89 1.02 -5.35 3.27
N SER A 90 -0.25 -5.37 3.67
CA SER A 90 -1.24 -4.37 3.30
C SER A 90 -2.24 -4.18 4.45
N LYS A 91 -3.12 -3.19 4.35
CA LYS A 91 -4.23 -3.00 5.30
C LYS A 91 -5.16 -4.22 5.38
N GLU A 92 -5.28 -4.99 4.30
CA GLU A 92 -6.22 -6.12 4.21
C GLU A 92 -5.63 -7.43 4.74
N GLY A 93 -4.30 -7.53 4.81
CA GLY A 93 -3.61 -8.72 5.26
C GLY A 93 -2.15 -8.75 4.86
N SER A 94 -1.45 -9.75 5.40
CA SER A 94 -0.05 -10.01 5.15
C SER A 94 0.21 -11.51 5.00
N PHE A 95 1.20 -11.86 4.19
CA PHE A 95 1.65 -13.23 4.04
C PHE A 95 3.11 -13.30 3.59
N LYS A 96 3.73 -14.45 3.85
CA LYS A 96 5.14 -14.72 3.55
C LYS A 96 5.25 -15.77 2.45
N MET A 97 6.23 -15.56 1.58
CA MET A 97 6.58 -16.44 0.48
C MET A 97 8.06 -16.78 0.60
N ILE A 98 8.41 -18.03 0.29
CA ILE A 98 9.81 -18.45 0.20
C ILE A 98 10.34 -18.02 -1.15
N SER A 99 11.55 -17.46 -1.17
CA SER A 99 12.29 -17.22 -2.41
C SER A 99 13.54 -18.07 -2.45
N GLU A 100 13.86 -18.60 -3.62
CA GLU A 100 15.05 -19.39 -3.87
C GLU A 100 15.82 -18.83 -5.07
N MET A 101 17.13 -19.06 -5.11
CA MET A 101 17.96 -18.72 -6.25
C MET A 101 17.50 -19.52 -7.48
N GLY A 102 17.28 -18.80 -8.57
CA GLY A 102 16.96 -19.43 -9.84
C GLY A 102 18.18 -20.02 -10.54
N ALA A 103 17.97 -20.55 -11.74
CA ALA A 103 19.02 -21.03 -12.62
C ALA A 103 18.90 -20.36 -13.99
N TYR A 104 20.02 -20.32 -14.73
CA TYR A 104 20.10 -19.72 -16.06
C TYR A 104 19.73 -18.22 -16.05
N ASP A 105 18.70 -17.82 -16.81
CA ASP A 105 18.20 -16.46 -16.92
C ASP A 105 17.30 -16.04 -15.75
N VAL A 106 17.00 -16.96 -14.83
CA VAL A 106 16.17 -16.71 -13.65
C VAL A 106 17.07 -16.40 -12.46
N LEU A 107 16.96 -15.19 -11.91
CA LEU A 107 17.67 -14.74 -10.73
C LEU A 107 17.07 -15.33 -9.44
N ALA A 108 15.75 -15.31 -9.35
CA ALA A 108 15.03 -15.80 -8.18
C ALA A 108 13.68 -16.39 -8.56
N ILE A 109 13.24 -17.37 -7.78
CA ILE A 109 11.90 -17.96 -7.85
C ILE A 109 11.24 -17.70 -6.51
N ILE A 110 10.08 -17.05 -6.52
CA ILE A 110 9.26 -16.82 -5.34
C ILE A 110 8.11 -17.83 -5.40
N ASP A 111 8.01 -18.71 -4.41
CA ASP A 111 6.89 -19.66 -4.29
C ASP A 111 5.64 -18.91 -3.86
N VAL A 112 4.53 -19.06 -4.60
CA VAL A 112 3.27 -18.38 -4.32
C VAL A 112 2.12 -19.37 -4.22
N PRO A 113 1.13 -19.13 -3.34
CA PRO A 113 -0.03 -20.00 -3.25
C PRO A 113 -0.76 -20.10 -4.59
N THR A 114 -1.11 -21.33 -4.96
CA THR A 114 -2.01 -21.62 -6.08
C THR A 114 -3.41 -21.07 -5.80
N GLU A 115 -4.25 -20.93 -6.83
CA GLU A 115 -5.59 -20.34 -6.70
C GLU A 115 -6.47 -21.07 -5.67
N ASP A 116 -6.45 -22.40 -5.67
CA ASP A 116 -7.17 -23.27 -4.72
C ASP A 116 -6.68 -23.13 -3.27
N ARG A 117 -5.44 -22.69 -3.08
CA ARG A 117 -4.82 -22.48 -1.75
C ARG A 117 -4.74 -21.03 -1.35
N TRP A 118 -5.11 -20.09 -2.22
CA TRP A 118 -4.86 -18.67 -2.01
C TRP A 118 -5.55 -18.15 -0.76
N GLU A 119 -6.86 -18.29 -0.67
CA GLU A 119 -7.64 -17.71 0.43
C GLU A 119 -7.31 -18.39 1.76
N SER A 120 -7.06 -19.70 1.75
CA SER A 120 -6.71 -20.45 2.97
C SER A 120 -5.31 -20.13 3.50
N VAL A 121 -4.36 -19.74 2.63
CA VAL A 121 -2.98 -19.39 3.03
C VAL A 121 -2.83 -17.90 3.34
N THR A 122 -3.46 -17.04 2.55
CA THR A 122 -3.25 -15.58 2.63
C THR A 122 -4.33 -14.85 3.41
N ASN A 123 -5.50 -15.47 3.58
CA ASN A 123 -6.72 -14.82 4.09
C ASN A 123 -7.14 -13.58 3.27
N LEU A 124 -6.71 -13.49 2.00
CA LEU A 124 -7.08 -12.44 1.05
C LEU A 124 -8.00 -13.01 -0.03
N PRO A 125 -8.95 -12.23 -0.57
CA PRO A 125 -9.86 -12.68 -1.63
C PRO A 125 -9.12 -13.15 -2.88
N LEU A 126 -9.58 -14.25 -3.49
CA LEU A 126 -9.00 -14.80 -4.72
C LEU A 126 -8.96 -13.77 -5.87
N GLU A 127 -9.98 -12.93 -5.97
CA GLU A 127 -10.08 -11.85 -6.97
C GLU A 127 -8.91 -10.83 -6.91
N LYS A 128 -8.24 -10.70 -5.75
CA LYS A 128 -7.09 -9.81 -5.58
C LYS A 128 -5.75 -10.50 -5.87
N ARG A 129 -5.75 -11.81 -6.08
CA ARG A 129 -4.53 -12.59 -6.29
C ARG A 129 -3.67 -12.03 -7.42
N GLU A 130 -4.26 -11.83 -8.59
CA GLU A 130 -3.51 -11.39 -9.77
C GLU A 130 -2.86 -10.02 -9.55
N SER A 131 -3.62 -9.04 -9.06
CA SER A 131 -3.11 -7.68 -8.82
C SER A 131 -2.01 -7.65 -7.75
N ILE A 132 -2.15 -8.45 -6.68
CA ILE A 132 -1.15 -8.59 -5.62
C ILE A 132 0.13 -9.23 -6.16
N LEU A 133 0.03 -10.32 -6.94
CA LEU A 133 1.20 -10.98 -7.50
C LEU A 133 1.95 -10.10 -8.50
N HIS A 134 1.22 -9.32 -9.32
CA HIS A 134 1.83 -8.31 -10.19
C HIS A 134 2.56 -7.22 -9.39
N TYR A 135 1.95 -6.73 -8.32
CA TYR A 135 2.58 -5.76 -7.42
C TYR A 135 3.88 -6.31 -6.81
N ILE A 136 3.85 -7.55 -6.31
CA ILE A 136 5.02 -8.23 -5.73
C ILE A 136 6.12 -8.40 -6.79
N GLY A 137 5.79 -8.89 -7.98
CA GLY A 137 6.73 -9.07 -9.08
C GLY A 137 7.40 -7.76 -9.47
N GLN A 138 6.61 -6.70 -9.67
CA GLN A 138 7.12 -5.37 -10.01
C GLN A 138 8.04 -4.82 -8.90
N LYS A 139 7.60 -4.88 -7.63
CA LYS A 139 8.42 -4.39 -6.50
C LYS A 139 9.71 -5.18 -6.34
N THR A 140 9.68 -6.47 -6.63
CA THR A 140 10.88 -7.32 -6.62
C THR A 140 11.87 -6.88 -7.68
N VAL A 141 11.43 -6.65 -8.93
CA VAL A 141 12.30 -6.13 -10.00
C VAL A 141 12.87 -4.75 -9.63
N GLU A 142 12.03 -3.83 -9.16
CA GLU A 142 12.46 -2.49 -8.75
C GLU A 142 13.56 -2.53 -7.67
N LYS A 143 13.45 -3.44 -6.69
CA LYS A 143 14.34 -3.48 -5.52
C LYS A 143 15.54 -4.41 -5.68
N GLN A 144 15.37 -5.57 -6.31
CA GLN A 144 16.38 -6.63 -6.36
C GLN A 144 17.20 -6.60 -7.66
N THR A 145 16.67 -6.02 -8.74
CA THR A 145 17.39 -5.90 -10.02
C THR A 145 17.67 -4.45 -10.41
N MET A 146 17.49 -3.50 -9.48
CA MET A 146 17.58 -2.05 -9.76
C MET A 146 16.68 -1.60 -10.94
N GLY A 147 15.56 -2.30 -11.17
CA GLY A 147 14.58 -1.96 -12.20
C GLY A 147 14.91 -2.43 -13.63
N SER A 148 16.05 -3.07 -13.88
CA SER A 148 16.42 -3.52 -15.24
C SER A 148 15.88 -4.89 -15.66
N GLY A 149 15.34 -5.65 -14.71
CA GLY A 149 14.89 -7.03 -14.93
C GLY A 149 13.44 -7.13 -15.39
N SER A 150 12.94 -8.36 -15.41
CA SER A 150 11.54 -8.66 -15.68
C SER A 150 11.02 -9.73 -14.73
N TYR A 151 9.71 -9.94 -14.71
CA TYR A 151 9.10 -11.02 -13.95
C TYR A 151 8.07 -11.78 -14.78
N GLU A 152 7.88 -13.04 -14.43
CA GLU A 152 6.90 -13.93 -15.05
C GLU A 152 6.12 -14.65 -13.94
N ILE A 153 4.80 -14.49 -13.95
CA ILE A 153 3.90 -15.16 -13.00
C ILE A 153 3.47 -16.50 -13.58
N LYS A 154 3.57 -17.55 -12.77
CA LYS A 154 3.06 -18.91 -13.03
C LYS A 154 2.01 -19.27 -11.97
N SER A 155 1.43 -20.46 -12.10
CA SER A 155 0.39 -20.95 -11.20
C SER A 155 0.83 -20.96 -9.74
N ASN A 156 2.09 -21.32 -9.47
CA ASN A 156 2.63 -21.47 -8.11
C ASN A 156 3.95 -20.71 -7.89
N CYS A 157 4.41 -19.89 -8.82
CA CYS A 157 5.61 -19.10 -8.58
C CYS A 157 5.66 -17.78 -9.36
N ILE A 158 6.47 -16.85 -8.88
CA ILE A 158 6.94 -15.69 -9.66
C ILE A 158 8.42 -15.94 -9.98
N LYS A 159 8.77 -15.91 -11.26
CA LYS A 159 10.16 -15.96 -11.72
C LYS A 159 10.66 -14.54 -11.94
N ILE A 160 11.77 -14.18 -11.33
CA ILE A 160 12.47 -12.91 -11.55
C ILE A 160 13.63 -13.17 -12.50
N LYS A 161 13.73 -12.37 -13.56
CA LYS A 161 14.75 -12.51 -14.61
C LYS A 161 15.60 -11.25 -14.68
N SER A 162 16.87 -11.40 -15.07
CA SER A 162 17.83 -10.32 -15.24
C SER A 162 17.55 -9.44 -16.45
#